data_AF-A0A344LKS7-F1
#
_entry.id   AF-A0A344LKS7-F1
#
_cell.length_a   1.000
_cell.length_b   1.000
_cell.length_c   1.000
_cell.angle_alpha   90.00
_cell.angle_beta   90.00
_cell.angle_gamma   90.00
#
_symmetry.space_group_name_H-M   'P 1'
#
loop_
_entity.id
_entity.type
_entity.pdbx_description
1 polymer ?
#
loop_
_entity_poly.entity_id
_entity_poly.type
_entity_poly.pdbx_seq_one_letter_code
_entity_poly.pdbx_strand_id
1 'polypeptide(L)' 'MDDKAHIRHELDLSAAQWRQAGPEGEVAFVPHTDGVTYIALRRAGADTVLVFTPSEWTAFRAGVQDNEFNRPADL' A
#
# COMPACT_ATOMS: atom_id res chain seq x y z
N MET A 1 -19.33 -1.63 -3.48
CA MET A 1 -19.20 -0.24 -2.99
C MET A 1 -18.02 -0.23 -2.06
N ASP A 2 -17.02 0.61 -2.33
CA ASP A 2 -15.74 0.62 -1.63
C ASP A 2 -15.76 1.74 -0.58
N ASP A 3 -16.28 1.45 0.62
CA ASP A 3 -16.41 2.40 1.75
C ASP A 3 -15.08 2.65 2.49
N LYS A 4 -14.01 2.92 1.74
CA LYS A 4 -12.65 3.12 2.28
C LYS A 4 -12.41 4.46 2.97
N ALA A 5 -13.29 5.43 2.77
CA ALA A 5 -13.09 6.78 3.29
C ALA A 5 -12.97 6.81 4.82
N HIS A 6 -13.66 5.89 5.50
CA HIS A 6 -13.65 5.79 6.96
C HIS A 6 -12.45 4.98 7.50
N ILE A 7 -12.01 3.93 6.80
CA ILE A 7 -10.99 2.99 7.32
C ILE A 7 -9.57 3.56 7.27
N ARG A 8 -9.26 4.41 6.28
CA ARG A 8 -7.90 4.98 6.14
C ARG A 8 -7.49 5.88 7.31
N HIS A 9 -8.45 6.50 8.00
CA HIS A 9 -8.17 7.34 9.17
C HIS A 9 -8.13 6.55 10.48
N GLU A 10 -8.62 5.30 10.49
CA GLU A 10 -8.73 4.45 11.69
C GLU A 10 -7.66 3.35 11.74
N LEU A 11 -6.93 3.12 10.65
CA LEU A 11 -5.87 2.12 10.61
C LEU A 11 -4.69 2.55 11.51
N ASP A 12 -4.53 1.89 12.65
CA ASP A 12 -3.38 2.10 13.54
C ASP A 12 -2.09 1.54 12.92
N LEU A 13 -1.20 2.45 12.53
CA LEU A 13 0.11 2.13 11.95
C LEU A 13 1.25 2.17 12.99
N SER A 14 0.97 2.53 14.25
CA SER A 14 2.01 2.70 15.27
C SER A 14 2.78 1.41 15.57
N ALA A 15 2.11 0.26 15.44
CA ALA A 15 2.68 -1.07 15.59
C ALA A 15 3.01 -1.77 14.25
N ALA A 16 2.93 -1.04 13.13
CA ALA A 16 3.15 -1.62 11.80
C ALA A 16 4.59 -2.15 11.66
N GLN A 17 4.71 -3.41 11.26
CA GLN A 17 5.99 -4.03 10.95
C GLN A 17 6.39 -3.75 9.50
N TRP A 18 7.18 -2.69 9.32
CA TRP A 18 7.69 -2.28 8.02
C TRP A 18 8.76 -3.24 7.50
N ARG A 19 8.64 -3.63 6.23
CA ARG A 19 9.59 -4.49 5.53
C ARG A 19 10.07 -3.81 4.26
N GLN A 20 11.35 -3.92 3.97
CA GLN A 20 11.94 -3.34 2.77
C GLN A 20 11.25 -3.88 1.50
N ALA A 21 10.84 -2.98 0.61
CA ALA A 21 10.20 -3.25 -0.67
C ALA A 21 10.94 -2.47 -1.78
N GLY A 22 12.01 -3.08 -2.30
CA GLY A 22 12.90 -2.43 -3.26
C GLY A 22 13.88 -1.44 -2.61
N PRO A 23 14.54 -0.59 -3.41
CA PRO A 23 15.60 0.29 -2.91
C PRO A 23 15.09 1.40 -1.97
N GLU A 24 13.90 1.92 -2.25
CA GLU A 24 13.35 3.10 -1.56
C GLU A 24 11.99 2.87 -0.89
N GLY A 25 11.39 1.69 -1.04
CA GLY A 25 10.06 1.40 -0.52
C GLY A 25 10.08 0.59 0.77
N GLU A 26 9.06 0.76 1.59
CA GLU A 26 8.73 -0.12 2.71
C GLU A 26 7.25 -0.50 2.65
N VAL A 27 6.94 -1.75 2.99
CA VAL A 27 5.58 -2.29 3.02
C VAL A 27 5.27 -2.92 4.38
N ALA A 28 4.07 -2.69 4.90
CA ALA A 28 3.56 -3.32 6.10
C ALA A 28 2.18 -3.96 5.84
N PHE A 29 1.87 -5.01 6.58
CA PHE A 29 0.59 -5.72 6.52
C PHE A 29 -0.07 -5.54 7.88
N VAL A 30 -1.20 -4.85 7.90
CA VAL A 30 -1.80 -4.29 9.11
C VAL A 30 -3.18 -4.91 9.31
N PRO A 31 -3.32 -5.84 10.28
CA PRO A 31 -4.62 -6.37 10.67
C PRO A 31 -5.50 -5.25 11.22
N HIS A 32 -6.77 -5.23 10.83
CA HIS A 32 -7.76 -4.27 11.31
C HIS A 32 -8.90 -4.98 12.05
N THR A 33 -9.67 -4.23 12.84
CA THR A 33 -10.74 -4.76 13.71
C THR A 33 -11.93 -5.34 12.94
N ASP A 34 -12.06 -5.02 11.66
CA ASP A 34 -13.05 -5.62 10.74
C ASP A 34 -12.62 -7.00 10.20
N GLY A 35 -11.46 -7.51 10.61
CA GLY A 35 -10.92 -8.79 10.18
C GLY A 35 -10.20 -8.74 8.83
N VAL A 36 -10.03 -7.55 8.23
CA VAL A 36 -9.28 -7.36 6.98
C VAL A 36 -7.83 -6.98 7.29
N THR A 37 -6.89 -7.55 6.57
CA THR A 37 -5.48 -7.10 6.59
C THR A 37 -5.25 -6.11 5.46
N TYR A 38 -4.96 -4.87 5.83
CA TYR A 38 -4.63 -3.80 4.89
C TYR A 38 -3.14 -3.82 4.56
N ILE A 39 -2.80 -3.28 3.39
CA ILE A 39 -1.41 -3.15 2.95
C ILE A 39 -1.05 -1.68 2.98
N ALA A 40 -0.05 -1.32 3.79
CA ALA A 40 0.51 0.01 3.86
C ALA A 40 1.82 0.05 3.07
N LEU A 41 1.99 1.05 2.21
CA LEU A 41 3.20 1.27 1.41
C LEU A 41 3.69 2.70 1.65
N ARG A 42 5.00 2.87 1.85
CA ARG A 42 5.64 4.19 1.96
C ARG A 42 7.02 4.20 1.32
N ARG A 43 7.57 5.39 1.13
CA ARG A 43 9.01 5.56 0.95
C ARG A 43 9.72 5.35 2.29
N ALA A 44 10.87 4.70 2.29
CA ALA A 44 11.68 4.49 3.49
C ALA A 44 11.94 5.84 4.20
N GLY A 45 11.55 5.92 5.47
CA GLY A 45 11.69 7.13 6.29
C GLY A 45 10.70 8.27 5.99
N ALA A 46 9.70 8.07 5.12
CA ALA A 46 8.66 9.06 4.86
C ALA A 46 7.45 8.85 5.79
N ASP A 47 6.80 9.96 6.18
CA ASP A 47 5.56 9.92 6.97
C ASP A 47 4.32 9.65 6.10
N THR A 48 4.40 9.91 4.80
CA THR A 48 3.29 9.67 3.86
C THR A 48 3.14 8.18 3.58
N VAL A 49 1.94 7.65 3.86
CA VAL A 49 1.58 6.24 3.68
C VAL A 49 0.41 6.09 2.72
N LEU A 50 0.53 5.18 1.76
CA LEU A 50 -0.56 4.70 0.93
C LEU A 50 -1.15 3.43 1.54
N VAL A 51 -2.48 3.37 1.68
CA VAL A 51 -3.18 2.21 2.25
C VAL A 51 -4.09 1.58 1.21
N PHE A 52 -3.88 0.29 0.99
CA PHE A 52 -4.59 -0.56 0.05
C PHE A 52 -5.45 -1.60 0.78
N THR A 53 -6.62 -1.93 0.21
CA THR A 53 -7.30 -3.19 0.54
C THR A 53 -6.59 -4.35 -0.16
N PRO A 54 -6.86 -5.61 0.24
CA PRO A 54 -6.36 -6.77 -0.50
C PRO A 54 -6.67 -6.72 -2.00
N SER A 55 -7.87 -6.29 -2.38
CA SER A 55 -8.30 -6.19 -3.78
C SER A 55 -7.55 -5.09 -4.54
N GLU A 56 -7.42 -3.89 -3.97
CA GLU A 56 -6.64 -2.80 -4.60
C GLU A 56 -5.16 -3.18 -4.71
N TRP A 57 -4.58 -3.84 -3.71
CA TRP A 57 -3.19 -4.30 -3.76
C TRP A 57 -2.98 -5.34 -4.87
N THR A 58 -3.95 -6.23 -5.07
CA THR A 58 -3.94 -7.20 -6.17
C THR A 58 -3.97 -6.48 -7.52
N ALA A 59 -4.86 -5.49 -7.69
CA ALA A 59 -4.94 -4.69 -8.91
C ALA A 59 -3.66 -3.87 -9.17
N PHE A 60 -3.11 -3.23 -8.14
CA PHE A 60 -1.85 -2.49 -8.23
C PHE A 60 -0.71 -3.39 -8.71
N ARG A 61 -0.57 -4.58 -8.11
CA ARG A 61 0.45 -5.55 -8.51
C ARG A 61 0.26 -6.05 -9.95
N ALA A 62 -0.98 -6.24 -10.39
CA ALA A 62 -1.26 -6.62 -11.77
C ALA A 62 -0.78 -5.53 -12.75
N GLY A 63 -1.14 -4.26 -12.53
CA GLY A 63 -0.67 -3.18 -13.40
C GLY A 63 0.86 -2.97 -13.37
N VAL A 64 1.53 -3.24 -12.24
CA VAL A 64 3.00 -3.25 -12.17
C VAL A 64 3.60 -4.37 -13.03
N GLN A 65 3.01 -5.57 -13.01
CA GLN A 65 3.45 -6.69 -13.83
C GLN A 65 3.20 -6.45 -15.32
N ASP A 66 2.10 -5.79 -15.66
CA ASP A 66 1.70 -5.44 -17.02
C ASP A 66 2.46 -4.22 -17.57
N ASN A 67 3.46 -3.71 -16.85
CA ASN A 67 4.27 -2.54 -17.21
C ASN A 67 3.45 -1.25 -17.42
N GLU A 68 2.22 -1.18 -16.92
CA GLU A 68 1.32 -0.02 -17.08
C GLU A 68 1.84 1.24 -16.36
N PHE A 69 2.72 1.07 -15.36
CA PHE A 69 3.31 2.16 -14.58
C PHE A 69 4.73 2.53 -15.01
N ASN A 70 5.22 2.00 -16.14
CA ASN A 70 6.51 2.45 -16.67
C ASN A 70 6.40 3.90 -17.08
N ARG A 71 7.35 4.73 -16.62
CA ARG A 71 7.50 6.08 -17.15
C ARG A 71 7.64 5.97 -18.67
N PRO A 72 7.00 6.87 -19.45
CA PRO A 72 7.30 6.98 -20.87
C PRO A 72 8.81 7.01 -21.03
N ALA A 73 9.35 6.22 -21.95
CA ALA A 73 10.74 6.40 -22.33
C ALA A 73 10.84 7.85 -22.85
N ASP A 74 11.64 8.67 -22.16
CA ASP A 74 11.94 10.02 -22.62
C ASP A 74 12.55 9.90 -24.04
N LEU A 75 11.77 10.28 -25.07
CA LEU A 75 12.19 10.37 -26.47
C LEU A 75 12.82 11.73 -26.75
#